data_AF-A0AAU2NER4-F1
#
_entry.id   AF-A0AAU2NER4-F1
#
_cell.length_a   1.000
_cell.length_b   1.000
_cell.length_c   1.000
_cell.angle_alpha   90.00
_cell.angle_beta   90.00
_cell.angle_gamma   90.00
#
_symmetry.space_group_name_H-M   'P 1'
#
loop_
_entity.id
_entity.type
_entity.pdbx_description
1 polymer ?
#
loop_
_entity_poly.entity_id
_entity_poly.type
_entity_poly.pdbx_seq_one_letter_code
_entity_poly.pdbx_strand_id
1 'polypeptide(L)'
;MPGIPLPSTSVVLAPTPPGVPEVPSHWRFPAELASVQRARRAVAGAIPEPHETQLSDVLRLVTSELVTNAIRHGARAGEDELIELVLWIADGHCWLAVSDPGAGRPVLVEPHPQECGGRGLLLVDALCDIWAVVPRRTCGKSVVAGVRLHAA
;
A
#
# COMPACT_ATOMS: atom_id res chain seq x y z
N MET A 1 -40.04 25.20 52.44
CA MET A 1 -40.30 24.44 51.20
C MET A 1 -39.06 24.53 50.33
N PRO A 2 -38.23 23.47 50.18
CA PRO A 2 -37.10 23.50 49.25
C PRO A 2 -37.57 23.08 47.84
N GLY A 3 -37.13 23.84 46.83
CA GLY A 3 -37.52 23.69 45.42
C GLY A 3 -36.98 22.42 44.78
N ILE A 4 -37.80 21.81 43.92
CA ILE A 4 -37.46 20.62 43.13
C ILE A 4 -36.44 21.04 42.04
N PRO A 5 -35.26 20.40 41.94
CA PRO A 5 -34.32 20.72 40.87
C PRO A 5 -34.84 20.17 39.53
N LEU A 6 -34.74 20.96 38.46
CA LEU A 6 -35.07 20.55 37.10
C LEU A 6 -34.03 19.52 36.60
N PRO A 7 -34.44 18.50 35.82
CA PRO A 7 -33.51 17.51 35.30
C PRO A 7 -32.56 18.16 34.28
N SER A 8 -31.25 17.94 34.48
CA SER A 8 -30.21 18.30 33.52
C SER A 8 -30.36 17.43 32.29
N THR A 9 -30.78 18.01 31.16
CA THR A 9 -30.87 17.30 29.89
C THR A 9 -29.47 17.03 29.36
N SER A 10 -28.97 15.81 29.55
CA SER A 10 -27.77 15.34 28.84
C SER A 10 -28.10 15.25 27.36
N VAL A 11 -27.53 16.12 26.55
CA VAL A 11 -27.55 16.00 25.09
C VAL A 11 -26.65 14.82 24.74
N VAL A 12 -27.25 13.72 24.29
CA VAL A 12 -26.51 12.61 23.69
C VAL A 12 -26.04 13.10 22.31
N LEU A 13 -24.76 13.45 22.20
CA LEU A 13 -24.13 13.66 20.90
C LEU A 13 -24.18 12.32 20.16
N ALA A 14 -24.97 12.25 19.09
CA ALA A 14 -24.91 11.10 18.19
C ALA A 14 -23.47 10.97 17.66
N PRO A 15 -22.88 9.76 17.62
CA PRO A 15 -21.58 9.59 16.99
C PRO A 15 -21.69 10.08 15.54
N THR A 16 -20.80 10.97 15.15
CA THR A 16 -20.63 11.37 13.75
C THR A 16 -20.49 10.09 12.94
N PRO A 17 -21.30 9.86 11.88
CA PRO A 17 -21.11 8.67 11.07
C PRO A 17 -19.65 8.67 10.58
N PRO A 18 -18.93 7.54 10.65
CA PRO A 18 -17.60 7.47 10.07
C PRO A 18 -17.70 7.91 8.60
N GLY A 19 -16.77 8.75 8.16
CA GLY A 19 -16.69 9.14 6.75
C GLY A 19 -16.62 7.88 5.89
N VAL A 20 -17.37 7.84 4.78
CA VAL A 20 -17.29 6.75 3.81
C VAL A 20 -15.81 6.54 3.48
N PRO A 21 -15.25 5.31 3.60
CA PRO A 21 -13.84 5.09 3.33
C PRO A 21 -13.49 5.53 1.90
N GLU A 22 -12.39 6.26 1.77
CA GLU A 22 -11.85 6.72 0.48
C GLU A 22 -11.58 5.49 -0.39
N VAL A 23 -12.23 5.47 -1.55
CA VAL A 23 -12.10 4.41 -2.57
C VAL A 23 -10.61 4.14 -2.83
N PRO A 24 -10.19 2.86 -2.97
CA PRO A 24 -8.80 2.56 -3.26
C PRO A 24 -8.31 3.32 -4.49
N SER A 25 -7.16 3.98 -4.35
CA SER A 25 -6.48 4.57 -5.50
C SER A 25 -5.85 3.45 -6.31
N HIS A 26 -6.05 3.49 -7.63
CA HIS A 26 -5.63 2.41 -8.52
C HIS A 26 -4.94 2.97 -9.76
N TRP A 27 -3.76 2.42 -10.06
CA TRP A 27 -2.98 2.78 -11.25
C TRP A 27 -2.50 1.55 -12.00
N ARG A 28 -2.26 1.75 -13.30
CA ARG A 28 -1.60 0.79 -14.17
C ARG A 28 -0.47 1.48 -14.91
N PHE A 29 0.70 0.85 -14.91
CA PHE A 29 1.88 1.34 -15.62
C PHE A 29 2.49 0.24 -16.48
N PRO A 30 3.10 0.57 -17.64
CA PRO A 30 3.92 -0.38 -18.37
C PRO A 30 5.03 -0.96 -17.47
N ALA A 31 5.35 -2.25 -17.64
CA ALA A 31 6.38 -2.97 -16.88
C ALA A 31 7.82 -2.59 -17.30
N GLU A 32 8.14 -1.30 -17.25
CA GLU A 32 9.44 -0.73 -17.63
C GLU A 32 10.04 0.09 -16.48
N LEU A 33 11.37 0.15 -16.38
CA LEU A 33 12.04 0.87 -15.29
C LEU A 33 11.70 2.37 -15.23
N ALA A 34 11.33 2.97 -16.37
CA ALA A 34 10.86 4.36 -16.41
C ALA A 34 9.53 4.56 -15.66
N SER A 35 8.72 3.52 -15.51
CA SER A 35 7.46 3.56 -14.76
C SER A 35 7.67 3.68 -13.24
N VAL A 36 8.83 3.30 -12.72
CA VAL A 36 9.09 3.36 -11.26
C VAL A 36 8.93 4.79 -10.74
N GLN A 37 9.47 5.78 -11.45
CA GLN A 37 9.33 7.18 -11.05
C GLN A 37 7.88 7.67 -11.13
N ARG A 38 7.12 7.22 -12.14
CA ARG A 38 5.70 7.56 -12.31
C ARG A 38 4.87 6.96 -11.17
N ALA A 39 5.11 5.71 -10.84
CA ALA A 39 4.45 5.01 -9.74
C ALA A 39 4.70 5.70 -8.38
N ARG A 40 5.97 6.04 -8.06
CA ARG A 40 6.30 6.75 -6.82
C ARG A 40 5.55 8.08 -6.68
N ARG A 41 5.48 8.86 -7.76
CA ARG A 41 4.79 10.16 -7.77
C ARG A 41 3.28 9.98 -7.59
N ALA A 42 2.70 8.99 -8.26
CA ALA A 42 1.28 8.69 -8.15
C ALA A 42 0.89 8.28 -6.73
N VAL A 43 1.67 7.38 -6.11
CA VAL A 43 1.44 6.95 -4.72
C VAL A 43 1.59 8.11 -3.75
N ALA A 44 2.67 8.90 -3.86
CA ALA A 44 2.88 10.04 -2.97
C ALA A 44 1.75 11.08 -3.04
N GLY A 45 1.25 11.38 -4.25
CA GLY A 45 0.17 12.33 -4.46
C GLY A 45 -1.23 11.83 -4.08
N ALA A 46 -1.36 10.57 -3.66
CA ALA A 46 -2.62 9.97 -3.24
C ALA A 46 -2.69 9.70 -1.75
N ILE A 47 -1.66 10.10 -0.99
CA ILE A 47 -1.69 10.02 0.47
C ILE A 47 -2.54 11.20 0.97
N PRO A 48 -3.64 10.95 1.72
CA PRO A 48 -4.44 12.04 2.26
C PRO A 48 -3.71 12.73 3.41
N GLU A 49 -3.93 14.04 3.53
CA GLU A 49 -3.58 14.79 4.75
C GLU A 49 -4.39 14.24 5.94
N PRO A 50 -3.83 14.20 7.17
CA PRO A 50 -2.54 14.75 7.61
C PRO A 50 -1.34 13.80 7.43
N HIS A 51 -1.52 12.66 6.75
CA HIS A 51 -0.54 11.58 6.75
C HIS A 51 0.60 11.76 5.73
N GLU A 52 0.52 12.77 4.86
CA GLU A 52 1.47 13.01 3.77
C GLU A 52 2.91 13.13 4.26
N THR A 53 3.16 14.02 5.22
CA THR A 53 4.51 14.32 5.73
C THR A 53 5.22 13.08 6.25
N GLN A 54 4.48 12.16 6.89
CA GLN A 54 5.05 10.98 7.50
C GLN A 54 5.22 9.82 6.52
N LEU A 55 4.23 9.60 5.65
CA LEU A 55 4.18 8.40 4.83
C LEU A 55 4.85 8.59 3.46
N SER A 56 4.96 9.82 2.96
CA SER A 56 5.38 10.08 1.58
C SER A 56 6.74 9.46 1.25
N ASP A 57 7.76 9.67 2.10
CA ASP A 57 9.09 9.11 1.85
C ASP A 57 9.13 7.58 1.95
N VAL A 58 8.45 7.03 2.97
CA VAL A 58 8.36 5.58 3.19
C VAL A 58 7.66 4.90 2.03
N LEU A 59 6.46 5.36 1.67
CA LEU A 59 5.69 4.79 0.56
C LEU A 59 6.36 4.99 -0.78
N ARG A 60 7.09 6.10 -1.00
CA ARG A 60 7.90 6.28 -2.22
C ARG A 60 8.99 5.23 -2.31
N LEU A 61 9.67 4.92 -1.21
CA LEU A 61 10.73 3.91 -1.21
C LEU A 61 10.16 2.51 -1.39
N VAL A 62 9.13 2.14 -0.61
CA VAL A 62 8.43 0.85 -0.73
C VAL A 62 7.89 0.66 -2.15
N THR A 63 7.25 1.68 -2.72
CA THR A 63 6.78 1.65 -4.12
C THR A 63 7.94 1.42 -5.09
N SER A 64 9.08 2.08 -4.88
CA SER A 64 10.24 1.94 -5.74
C SER A 64 10.77 0.50 -5.76
N GLU A 65 10.91 -0.09 -4.58
CA GLU A 65 11.43 -1.46 -4.42
C GLU A 65 10.44 -2.49 -4.97
N LEU A 66 9.15 -2.39 -4.61
CA LEU A 66 8.13 -3.33 -5.05
C LEU A 66 7.91 -3.29 -6.57
N VAL A 67 7.83 -2.09 -7.17
CA VAL A 67 7.67 -1.96 -8.63
C VAL A 67 8.94 -2.41 -9.36
N THR A 68 10.13 -2.09 -8.85
CA THR A 68 11.39 -2.58 -9.43
C THR A 68 11.46 -4.11 -9.38
N ASN A 69 11.04 -4.71 -8.26
CA ASN A 69 10.99 -6.16 -8.11
C ASN A 69 9.98 -6.80 -9.07
N ALA A 70 8.80 -6.19 -9.22
CA ALA A 70 7.80 -6.64 -10.19
C ALA A 70 8.32 -6.58 -11.64
N ILE A 71 9.03 -5.52 -12.02
CA ILE A 71 9.63 -5.39 -13.37
C ILE A 71 10.74 -6.42 -13.60
N ARG A 72 11.63 -6.62 -12.61
CA ARG A 72 12.79 -7.49 -12.76
C ARG A 72 12.47 -8.98 -12.65
N HIS A 73 11.50 -9.33 -11.80
CA HIS A 73 11.21 -10.71 -11.39
C HIS A 73 9.76 -11.14 -11.68
N GLY A 74 8.94 -10.28 -12.30
CA GLY A 74 7.63 -10.65 -12.82
C GLY A 74 7.77 -11.68 -13.95
N ALA A 75 6.76 -12.53 -14.12
CA ALA A 75 6.83 -13.54 -15.18
C ALA A 75 6.66 -12.85 -16.54
N ARG A 76 7.65 -12.99 -17.42
CA ARG A 76 7.69 -12.36 -18.75
C ARG A 76 6.72 -13.03 -19.72
N ALA A 77 5.72 -12.29 -20.18
CA ALA A 77 4.88 -12.61 -21.33
C ALA A 77 4.48 -11.34 -22.10
N GLY A 78 5.36 -10.90 -23.01
CA GLY A 78 5.02 -9.95 -24.09
C GLY A 78 5.26 -8.46 -23.80
N GLU A 79 5.21 -7.65 -24.86
CA GLU A 79 5.58 -6.23 -24.87
C GLU A 79 4.53 -5.28 -24.24
N ASP A 80 3.38 -5.80 -23.80
CA ASP A 80 2.24 -5.03 -23.28
C ASP A 80 1.93 -5.28 -21.79
N GLU A 81 2.90 -5.73 -21.00
CA GLU A 81 2.66 -6.02 -19.58
C GLU A 81 2.44 -4.75 -18.74
N LEU A 82 1.34 -4.76 -17.97
CA LEU A 82 0.99 -3.70 -17.03
C LEU A 82 1.20 -4.17 -15.60
N ILE A 83 1.87 -3.32 -14.81
CA ILE A 83 1.96 -3.44 -13.35
C ILE A 83 0.80 -2.66 -12.75
N GLU A 84 0.08 -3.30 -11.86
CA GLU A 84 -1.08 -2.73 -11.18
C GLU A 84 -0.73 -2.35 -9.74
N LEU A 85 -1.04 -1.10 -9.37
CA LEU A 85 -0.85 -0.58 -8.02
C LEU A 85 -2.20 -0.26 -7.42
N VAL A 86 -2.44 -0.70 -6.19
CA VAL A 86 -3.62 -0.33 -5.40
C VAL A 86 -3.17 0.21 -4.06
N LEU A 87 -3.60 1.40 -3.70
CA LEU A 87 -3.33 2.06 -2.42
C LEU A 87 -4.65 2.27 -1.67
N TRP A 88 -4.70 1.87 -0.41
CA TRP A 88 -5.88 2.08 0.43
C TRP A 88 -5.50 2.21 1.90
N ILE A 89 -6.36 2.87 2.68
CA ILE A 89 -6.20 2.96 4.13
C ILE A 89 -7.21 2.03 4.79
N ALA A 90 -6.71 1.14 5.65
CA ALA A 90 -7.54 0.24 6.44
C ALA A 90 -6.80 -0.19 7.70
N ASP A 91 -7.53 -0.41 8.79
CA ASP A 91 -7.03 -1.01 10.03
C ASP A 91 -5.77 -0.30 10.60
N GLY A 92 -5.73 1.03 10.49
CA GLY A 92 -4.60 1.84 10.97
C GLY A 92 -3.33 1.75 10.12
N HIS A 93 -3.42 1.23 8.89
CA HIS A 93 -2.30 1.14 7.96
C HIS A 93 -2.66 1.77 6.61
N CYS A 94 -1.64 2.31 5.95
CA CYS A 94 -1.68 2.58 4.51
C CYS A 94 -1.12 1.36 3.78
N TRP A 95 -1.98 0.69 3.03
CA TRP A 95 -1.67 -0.52 2.31
C TRP A 95 -1.35 -0.22 0.85
N LEU A 96 -0.27 -0.80 0.35
CA LEU A 96 0.10 -0.79 -1.05
C LEU A 96 0.17 -2.22 -1.57
N ALA A 97 -0.63 -2.54 -2.59
CA ALA A 97 -0.48 -3.75 -3.38
C ALA A 97 0.17 -3.41 -4.71
N VAL A 98 1.28 -4.09 -5.03
CA VAL A 98 1.93 -4.05 -6.34
C VAL A 98 1.82 -5.41 -6.98
N SER A 99 1.33 -5.45 -8.21
CA SER A 99 1.02 -6.72 -8.85
C SER A 99 1.59 -6.83 -10.25
N ASP A 100 2.20 -7.97 -10.54
CA ASP A 100 2.63 -8.34 -11.88
C ASP A 100 1.64 -9.30 -12.55
N PRO A 101 1.45 -9.22 -13.88
CA PRO A 101 0.53 -10.06 -14.63
C PRO A 101 1.09 -11.47 -14.90
N GLY A 102 2.31 -11.76 -14.43
CA GLY A 102 3.04 -12.95 -14.81
C GLY A 102 2.35 -14.25 -14.42
N ALA A 103 2.23 -15.20 -15.36
CA ALA A 103 1.67 -16.54 -15.10
C ALA A 103 2.53 -17.42 -14.16
N GLY A 104 3.62 -16.89 -13.62
CA GLY A 104 4.54 -17.59 -12.72
C GLY A 104 3.90 -17.86 -11.36
N ARG A 105 3.98 -19.12 -10.91
CA ARG A 105 3.60 -19.48 -9.53
C ARG A 105 4.49 -18.71 -8.54
N PRO A 106 3.96 -18.25 -7.40
CA PRO A 106 4.77 -17.57 -6.39
C PRO A 106 5.83 -18.54 -5.87
N VAL A 107 7.09 -18.25 -6.21
CA VAL A 107 8.23 -18.89 -5.56
C VAL A 107 8.77 -17.88 -4.56
N LEU A 108 8.65 -18.20 -3.27
CA LEU A 108 9.49 -17.62 -2.24
C LEU A 108 10.92 -18.06 -2.57
N VAL A 109 11.62 -17.24 -3.34
CA VAL A 109 13.06 -17.44 -3.55
C VAL A 109 13.71 -16.88 -2.29
N GLU A 110 14.38 -17.75 -1.53
CA GLU A 110 15.25 -17.31 -0.44
C GLU A 110 16.21 -16.24 -0.98
N PRO A 111 16.33 -15.07 -0.34
CA PRO A 111 17.19 -14.00 -0.83
C PRO A 111 18.64 -14.50 -0.89
N HIS A 112 19.14 -14.77 -2.10
CA HIS A 112 20.52 -15.20 -2.29
C HIS A 112 21.44 -13.99 -2.05
N PRO A 113 22.45 -14.07 -1.16
CA PRO A 113 23.27 -12.93 -0.75
C PRO A 113 24.05 -12.23 -1.88
N GLN A 114 24.17 -12.89 -3.04
CA GLN A 114 24.91 -12.40 -4.21
C GLN A 114 24.03 -11.83 -5.32
N GLU A 115 22.70 -11.91 -5.19
CA GLU A 115 21.81 -11.15 -6.06
C GLU A 115 21.69 -9.72 -5.52
N CYS A 116 22.10 -8.73 -6.32
CA CYS A 116 21.90 -7.31 -5.99
C CYS A 116 20.42 -6.94 -5.68
N GLY A 117 19.46 -7.85 -5.92
CA GLY A 117 18.03 -7.72 -5.62
C GLY A 117 17.58 -8.12 -4.20
N GLY A 118 18.45 -8.72 -3.37
CA GLY A 118 18.07 -9.15 -2.01
C GLY A 118 17.81 -8.02 -1.01
N ARG A 119 18.22 -6.78 -1.32
CA ARG A 119 18.04 -5.62 -0.41
C ARG A 119 16.66 -4.98 -0.50
N GLY A 120 15.98 -5.12 -1.64
CA GLY A 120 14.70 -4.44 -1.85
C GLY A 120 13.61 -4.96 -0.91
N LEU A 121 13.51 -6.27 -0.75
CA LEU A 121 12.60 -6.86 0.24
C LEU A 121 13.07 -6.63 1.68
N LEU A 122 14.37 -6.53 1.95
CA LEU A 122 14.86 -6.14 3.28
C LEU A 122 14.46 -4.71 3.65
N LEU A 123 14.42 -3.79 2.68
CA LEU A 123 13.90 -2.44 2.89
C LEU A 123 12.39 -2.45 3.14
N VAL A 124 11.64 -3.23 2.38
CA VAL A 124 10.19 -3.40 2.61
C VAL A 124 9.95 -4.01 4.01
N ASP A 125 10.71 -5.01 4.40
CA ASP A 125 10.63 -5.65 5.72
C ASP A 125 10.97 -4.69 6.87
N ALA A 126 11.93 -3.79 6.67
CA ALA A 126 12.31 -2.79 7.66
C ALA A 126 11.32 -1.63 7.77
N LEU A 127 10.58 -1.32 6.70
CA LEU A 127 9.73 -0.13 6.59
C LEU A 127 8.24 -0.42 6.73
N CYS A 128 7.82 -1.66 6.55
CA CYS A 128 6.43 -2.09 6.63
C CYS A 128 6.23 -2.97 7.86
N ASP A 129 5.17 -2.73 8.61
CA ASP A 129 4.80 -3.56 9.76
C ASP A 129 4.40 -4.97 9.35
N ILE A 130 3.76 -5.08 8.18
CA ILE A 130 3.24 -6.33 7.64
C ILE A 130 3.42 -6.30 6.14
N TRP A 131 3.92 -7.38 5.55
CA TRP A 131 3.84 -7.58 4.12
C TRP A 131 3.68 -9.06 3.78
N ALA A 132 3.10 -9.34 2.62
CA ALA A 132 2.86 -10.68 2.13
C ALA A 132 2.86 -10.74 0.60
N VAL A 133 3.19 -11.92 0.06
CA VAL A 133 2.98 -12.24 -1.35
C VAL A 133 1.68 -13.01 -1.47
N VAL A 134 0.71 -12.45 -2.19
CA VAL A 134 -0.63 -13.00 -2.37
C VAL A 134 -0.81 -13.45 -3.83
N PRO A 135 -1.14 -14.72 -4.10
CA PRO A 135 -1.47 -15.15 -5.45
C PRO A 135 -2.78 -14.50 -5.93
N ARG A 136 -2.81 -14.11 -7.20
CA ARG A 136 -4.04 -13.60 -7.82
C ARG A 136 -4.96 -14.73 -8.27
N ARG A 137 -6.27 -14.44 -8.30
CA ARG A 137 -7.30 -15.41 -8.69
C ARG A 137 -7.18 -15.88 -10.14
N THR A 138 -6.71 -15.02 -11.04
CA THR A 138 -6.63 -15.30 -12.49
C THR A 138 -5.21 -15.57 -12.96
N CYS A 139 -4.26 -14.69 -12.66
CA CYS A 139 -2.83 -14.82 -12.97
C CYS A 139 -2.02 -13.79 -12.19
N GLY A 140 -0.74 -14.07 -11.92
CA GLY A 140 0.14 -13.14 -11.22
C GLY A 140 0.22 -13.34 -9.72
N LYS A 141 1.04 -12.48 -9.12
CA LYS A 141 1.17 -12.29 -7.68
C LYS A 141 1.01 -10.81 -7.37
N SER A 142 0.54 -10.54 -6.16
CA SER A 142 0.51 -9.21 -5.56
C SER A 142 1.44 -9.24 -4.36
N VAL A 143 2.40 -8.33 -4.29
CA VAL A 143 3.08 -8.03 -3.02
C VAL A 143 2.27 -6.95 -2.34
N VAL A 144 1.74 -7.27 -1.17
CA VAL A 144 0.92 -6.36 -0.36
C VAL A 144 1.74 -5.97 0.85
N ALA A 145 1.90 -4.67 1.09
CA ALA A 145 2.67 -4.13 2.20
C ALA A 145 1.86 -3.06 2.94
N GLY A 146 1.86 -3.12 4.26
CA GLY A 146 1.17 -2.18 5.15
C GLY A 146 2.17 -1.34 5.93
N VAL A 147 2.05 -0.02 5.81
CA VAL A 147 2.81 0.96 6.59
C VAL A 147 1.88 1.53 7.66
N ARG A 148 2.27 1.44 8.93
CA ARG A 148 1.44 1.96 10.02
C ARG A 148 1.23 3.47 9.90
N LEU A 149 -0.02 3.87 10.10
CA LEU A 149 -0.39 5.25 10.35
C LEU A 149 -0.05 5.55 11.81
N HIS A 150 0.79 6.55 12.06
CA HIS A 150 0.89 7.06 13.42
C HIS A 150 -0.21 8.09 13.65
N ALA A 151 -0.74 8.13 14.86
CA ALA A 151 -1.66 9.19 15.25
C ALA A 151 -0.95 10.54 15.10
N ALA A 152 -1.60 11.46 14.39
CA ALA A 152 -1.18 12.85 14.27
C ALA A 152 -1.31 13.59 15.62
#